data_AF-A0A7J4TNF1-F1
#
_entry.id   AF-A0A7J4TNF1-F1
#
_cell.length_a   1.000
_cell.length_b   1.000
_cell.length_c   1.000
_cell.angle_alpha   90.00
_cell.angle_beta   90.00
_cell.angle_gamma   90.00
#
_symmetry.space_group_name_H-M   'P 1'
#
loop_
_entity.id
_entity.type
_entity.pdbx_description
1 polymer ?
#
loop_
_entity_poly.entity_id
_entity_poly.type
_entity_poly.pdbx_seq_one_letter_code
_entity_poly.pdbx_strand_id
1 'polypeptide(L)'
;MAELVIMPVKLLLREKNELRLRIIGESHTALQMLRERLNNHKNVEYANYFPGHPELDDPEFYIRTTGKNASDKVLRDLVAGLADEFAKTTL
;
A
#
# COMPACT_ATOMS: atom_id res chain seq x y z
N MET A 1 14.00 3.85 -23.31
CA MET A 1 12.92 2.85 -23.11
C MET A 1 12.74 2.74 -21.61
N ALA A 2 11.76 3.42 -21.02
CA ALA A 2 11.50 3.25 -19.59
C ALA A 2 11.00 1.80 -19.41
N GLU A 3 11.82 0.96 -18.81
CA GLU A 3 11.42 -0.38 -18.43
C GLU A 3 10.19 -0.23 -17.53
N LEU A 4 9.07 -0.82 -17.93
CA LEU A 4 7.88 -0.85 -17.10
C LEU A 4 8.27 -1.71 -15.90
N VAL A 5 8.61 -1.08 -14.77
CA VAL A 5 8.84 -1.82 -13.53
C VAL A 5 7.54 -2.51 -13.20
N ILE A 6 7.50 -3.81 -13.48
CA ILE A 6 6.36 -4.64 -13.19
C ILE A 6 6.39 -4.80 -11.67
N MET A 7 5.40 -4.24 -10.98
CA MET A 7 5.21 -4.43 -9.54
C MET A 7 4.14 -5.50 -9.31
N PRO A 8 4.51 -6.80 -9.27
CA PRO A 8 3.54 -7.84 -8.99
C PRO A 8 3.05 -7.72 -7.55
N VAL A 9 1.73 -7.56 -7.41
CA VAL A 9 1.05 -7.53 -6.12
C VAL A 9 0.21 -8.80 -6.01
N LYS A 10 0.47 -9.60 -4.97
CA LYS A 10 -0.31 -10.79 -4.66
C LYS A 10 -1.30 -10.48 -3.54
N LEU A 11 -2.58 -10.73 -3.77
CA LEU A 11 -3.61 -10.63 -2.75
C LEU A 11 -3.54 -11.84 -1.83
N LEU A 12 -3.26 -11.62 -0.54
CA LEU A 12 -3.20 -12.68 0.47
C LEU A 12 -4.51 -12.79 1.26
N LEU A 13 -5.14 -11.66 1.57
CA LEU A 13 -6.41 -11.62 2.30
C LEU A 13 -7.24 -10.44 1.80
N ARG A 14 -8.53 -10.68 1.59
CA ARG A 14 -9.52 -9.66 1.28
C ARG A 14 -10.79 -9.92 2.09
N GLU A 15 -10.95 -9.14 3.13
CA GLU A 15 -12.19 -9.08 3.91
C GLU A 15 -12.80 -7.68 3.79
N LYS A 16 -13.95 -7.45 4.43
CA LYS A 16 -14.67 -6.17 4.32
C LYS A 16 -13.82 -4.98 4.75
N ASN A 17 -13.13 -5.11 5.88
CA ASN A 17 -12.36 -4.06 6.52
C ASN A 17 -10.86 -4.40 6.61
N GLU A 18 -10.44 -5.56 6.12
CA GLU A 18 -9.04 -6.01 6.19
C GLU A 18 -8.53 -6.37 4.79
N LEU A 19 -7.28 -6.01 4.52
CA LEU A 19 -6.61 -6.30 3.27
C LEU A 19 -5.16 -6.67 3.58
N ARG A 20 -4.70 -7.80 3.03
CA ARG A 20 -3.30 -8.19 3.07
C ARG A 20 -2.79 -8.41 1.66
N LEU A 21 -1.69 -7.74 1.34
CA LEU A 21 -1.04 -7.74 0.03
C LEU A 21 0.42 -8.16 0.21
N ARG A 22 0.96 -8.89 -0.75
CA ARG A 22 2.41 -9.09 -0.86
C ARG A 22 2.89 -8.32 -2.07
N ILE A 23 3.91 -7.49 -1.87
CA ILE A 23 4.43 -6.58 -2.89
C ILE A 23 5.84 -7.06 -3.23
N ILE A 24 6.01 -7.53 -4.46
CA ILE A 24 7.26 -8.17 -4.90
C ILE A 24 8.13 -7.14 -5.61
N GLY A 25 9.40 -7.06 -5.22
CA GLY A 25 10.40 -6.21 -5.88
C GLY A 25 10.36 -4.72 -5.54
N GLU A 26 9.58 -4.29 -4.54
CA GLU A 26 9.49 -2.88 -4.13
C GLU A 26 10.47 -2.49 -3.03
N SER A 27 10.92 -1.24 -3.09
CA SER A 27 11.87 -0.67 -2.12
C SER A 27 11.16 -0.24 -0.83
N HIS A 28 11.81 -0.46 0.32
CA HIS A 28 11.26 -0.12 1.65
C HIS A 28 10.82 1.35 1.76
N THR A 29 11.43 2.26 0.99
CA THR A 29 11.07 3.67 0.92
C THR A 29 9.62 3.89 0.48
N ALA A 30 9.18 3.22 -0.59
CA ALA A 30 7.82 3.35 -1.10
C ALA A 30 6.79 2.81 -0.09
N LEU A 31 7.11 1.67 0.54
CA LEU A 31 6.25 1.03 1.53
C LEU A 31 6.15 1.85 2.83
N GLN A 32 7.25 2.46 3.28
CA GLN A 32 7.23 3.34 4.44
C GLN A 32 6.37 4.58 4.20
N MET A 33 6.54 5.23 3.04
CA MET A 33 5.72 6.39 2.69
C MET A 33 4.22 6.02 2.63
N LEU A 34 3.88 4.90 1.98
CA LEU A 34 2.51 4.42 1.87
C LEU A 34 1.91 4.11 3.25
N ARG A 35 2.69 3.47 4.14
CA ARG A 35 2.30 3.17 5.53
C ARG A 35 1.97 4.44 6.30
N GLU A 36 2.81 5.46 6.21
CA GLU A 36 2.59 6.72 6.92
C GLU A 36 1.32 7.43 6.42
N ARG A 37 1.15 7.52 5.10
CA ARG A 37 -0.05 8.12 4.48
C ARG A 37 -1.32 7.37 4.85
N LEU A 38 -1.29 6.04 4.86
CA LEU A 38 -2.44 5.22 5.26
C LEU A 38 -2.80 5.43 6.74
N ASN A 39 -1.82 5.41 7.65
CA ASN A 39 -2.11 5.62 9.08
C ASN A 39 -2.63 7.04 9.39
N ASN A 40 -2.32 8.03 8.55
CA ASN A 40 -2.87 9.39 8.68
C ASN A 40 -4.29 9.53 8.10
N HIS A 41 -4.83 8.50 7.43
CA HIS A 41 -6.13 8.58 6.79
C HIS A 41 -7.27 8.22 7.76
N LYS A 42 -8.28 9.10 7.87
CA LYS A 42 -9.42 8.94 8.81
C LYS A 42 -10.21 7.62 8.70
N ASN A 43 -10.18 6.98 7.52
CA ASN A 43 -10.87 5.71 7.28
C ASN A 43 -9.98 4.48 7.52
N VAL A 44 -8.75 4.67 7.98
CA VAL A 44 -7.80 3.61 8.29
C VAL A 44 -7.64 3.54 9.79
N GLU A 45 -7.83 2.35 10.34
CA GLU A 45 -7.64 2.09 11.77
C GLU A 45 -6.18 1.68 12.05
N TYR A 46 -5.61 0.91 11.13
CA TYR A 46 -4.24 0.42 11.26
C TYR A 46 -3.68 0.06 9.89
N ALA A 47 -2.47 0.52 9.59
CA ALA A 47 -1.71 0.05 8.44
C ALA A 47 -0.28 -0.25 8.84
N ASN A 48 0.23 -1.42 8.46
CA ASN A 48 1.63 -1.75 8.66
C ASN A 48 2.13 -2.66 7.54
N TYR A 49 3.44 -2.67 7.32
CA TYR A 49 4.05 -3.67 6.47
C TYR A 49 5.08 -4.48 7.26
N PHE A 50 5.21 -5.73 6.88
CA PHE A 50 6.13 -6.70 7.45
C PHE A 50 7.19 -6.94 6.38
N PRO A 51 8.42 -6.42 6.55
CA PRO A 51 9.50 -6.63 5.58
C PRO A 51 9.89 -8.10 5.42
N GLY A 52 9.52 -8.97 6.36
CA GLY A 52 9.97 -10.36 6.37
C GLY A 52 11.48 -10.47 6.60
N HIS A 53 12.06 -11.60 6.22
CA HIS A 53 13.52 -11.74 6.21
C HIS A 53 14.07 -11.01 4.97
N PRO A 54 15.01 -10.05 5.12
CA PRO A 54 15.44 -9.14 4.06
C PRO A 54 16.01 -9.81 2.79
N GLU A 55 16.33 -11.11 2.86
CA GLU A 55 16.89 -11.89 1.74
C GLU A 55 15.97 -13.02 1.26
N LEU A 56 14.90 -13.36 2.00
CA LEU A 56 14.12 -14.59 1.75
C LEU A 56 12.63 -14.33 1.50
N ASP A 57 12.07 -13.23 2.02
CA ASP A 57 10.64 -12.95 1.95
C ASP A 57 10.36 -11.60 1.30
N ASP A 58 9.39 -11.58 0.40
CA ASP A 58 8.81 -10.33 -0.08
C ASP A 58 7.98 -9.65 1.02
N PRO A 59 7.99 -8.31 1.09
CA PRO A 59 7.25 -7.58 2.10
C PRO A 59 5.74 -7.79 1.98
N GLU A 60 5.09 -7.94 3.13
CA GLU A 60 3.64 -8.06 3.22
C GLU A 60 3.03 -6.81 3.83
N PHE A 61 2.07 -6.22 3.14
CA PHE A 61 1.35 -5.04 3.55
C PHE A 61 -0.01 -5.44 4.13
N TYR A 62 -0.33 -4.96 5.33
CA TYR A 62 -1.60 -5.19 6.01
C TYR A 62 -2.30 -3.85 6.29
N ILE A 63 -3.57 -3.79 5.95
CA ILE A 63 -4.42 -2.60 6.10
C ILE A 63 -5.72 -3.03 6.76
N ARG A 64 -6.09 -2.32 7.83
CA ARG A 64 -7.38 -2.41 8.49
C ARG A 64 -8.06 -1.05 8.43
N THR A 65 -9.26 -1.01 7.87
CA THR A 65 -10.09 0.19 7.76
C THR A 65 -11.10 0.29 8.89
N THR A 66 -11.54 1.52 9.19
CA THR A 66 -12.56 1.76 10.20
C THR A 66 -13.96 1.43 9.67
N GLY A 67 -14.77 0.75 10.49
CA GLY A 67 -16.18 0.51 10.22
C GLY A 67 -16.46 -0.36 8.99
N LYS A 68 -17.31 0.12 8.07
CA LYS A 68 -17.76 -0.60 6.86
C LYS A 68 -17.02 -0.17 5.60
N ASN A 69 -15.92 0.58 5.73
CA ASN A 69 -15.15 1.05 4.59
C ASN A 69 -14.44 -0.12 3.92
N ALA A 70 -14.73 -0.38 2.64
CA ALA A 70 -14.04 -1.40 1.87
C ALA A 70 -12.54 -1.08 1.82
N SER A 71 -11.73 -1.96 2.41
CA SER A 71 -10.27 -1.81 2.52
C SER A 71 -9.61 -1.60 1.15
N ASP A 72 -10.07 -2.32 0.12
CA ASP A 72 -9.60 -2.16 -1.25
C ASP A 72 -9.91 -0.79 -1.87
N LYS A 73 -11.07 -0.22 -1.55
CA LYS A 73 -11.49 1.08 -2.05
C LYS A 73 -10.68 2.20 -1.40
N VAL A 74 -10.47 2.13 -0.10
CA VAL A 74 -9.67 3.13 0.64
C VAL A 74 -8.23 3.14 0.13
N LEU A 75 -7.64 1.96 -0.11
CA LEU A 75 -6.30 1.87 -0.67
C LEU A 75 -6.23 2.50 -2.08
N ARG A 76 -7.16 2.14 -2.97
CA ARG A 76 -7.21 2.67 -4.34
C ARG A 76 -7.36 4.19 -4.37
N ASP A 77 -8.24 4.74 -3.55
CA ASP A 77 -8.48 6.18 -3.46
C ASP A 77 -7.24 6.93 -2.99
N LEU A 78 -6.58 6.42 -1.93
CA LEU A 78 -5.35 7.01 -1.42
C LEU A 78 -4.21 6.97 -2.43
N VAL A 79 -4.01 5.82 -3.11
CA VAL A 79 -2.96 5.69 -4.13
C VAL A 79 -3.24 6.60 -5.33
N ALA A 80 -4.50 6.72 -5.76
CA ALA A 80 -4.88 7.65 -6.83
C ALA A 80 -4.62 9.11 -6.45
N GLY A 81 -4.94 9.49 -5.20
CA GLY A 81 -4.64 10.82 -4.68
C GLY A 81 -3.15 11.12 -4.63
N LEU A 82 -2.32 10.16 -4.20
CA LEU A 82 -0.85 10.30 -4.23
C LEU A 82 -0.33 10.46 -5.66
N ALA A 83 -0.81 9.66 -6.60
CA ALA A 83 -0.41 9.77 -8.01
C ALA A 83 -0.72 11.16 -8.60
N ASP A 84 -1.89 11.71 -8.27
CA ASP A 84 -2.28 13.06 -8.69
C ASP A 84 -1.42 14.16 -8.02
N GLU A 85 -1.09 14.01 -6.73
CA GLU A 85 -0.20 14.92 -5.99
C GLU A 85 1.20 14.96 -6.63
N PHE A 86 1.78 13.79 -6.92
CA PHE A 86 3.08 13.70 -7.59
C PHE A 86 3.04 14.21 -9.04
N ALA A 87 1.95 13.98 -9.77
CA ALA A 87 1.80 14.48 -11.13
C ALA A 87 1.72 16.02 -11.20
N LYS A 88 1.17 16.66 -10.17
CA LYS A 88 1.06 18.13 -10.07
C LYS A 88 2.29 18.80 -9.47
N THR A 89 3.16 18.03 -8.83
CA THR A 89 4.40 18.56 -8.24
C THR A 89 5.34 18.98 -9.37
N THR A 90 5.54 20.29 -9.49
CA THR A 90 6.53 20.89 -10.39
C THR A 90 7.69 21.39 -9.55
N LEU A 91 8.91 20.95 -9.88
CA LEU A 91 10.17 21.40 -9.27
C LEU A 91 10.64 22.71 -9.92
#